data_AF-A0A9D2JAZ5-F1
#
_entry.id   AF-A0A9D2JAZ5-F1
#
_cell.length_a   1.000
_cell.length_b   1.000
_cell.length_c   1.000
_cell.angle_alpha   90.00
_cell.angle_beta   90.00
_cell.angle_gamma   90.00
#
_symmetry.space_group_name_H-M   'P 1'
#
loop_
_entity.id
_entity.type
_entity.pdbx_description
1 polymer ?
#
loop_
_entity_poly.entity_id
_entity_poly.type
_entity_poly.pdbx_seq_one_letter_code
_entity_poly.pdbx_strand_id
1 'polypeptide(L)'
;MRNLDEIVTMYLDYAERQARRDNVMYMADWIKRLDTFLQFNEEDILRDKGKVTAAIAKAFAEKEFEKFRVLQDRTYRSNFDRLVAKTKAEDITE
;
A
#
# COMPACT_ATOMS: atom_id res chain seq x y z
N MET A 1 3.23 -3.56 -11.22
CA MET A 1 4.20 -3.07 -12.23
C MET A 1 3.51 -2.78 -13.55
N ARG A 2 2.78 -3.72 -14.17
CA ARG A 2 2.03 -3.47 -15.43
C ARG A 2 1.19 -2.17 -15.44
N ASN A 3 0.40 -1.92 -14.41
CA ASN A 3 -0.44 -0.71 -14.35
C ASN A 3 0.37 0.61 -14.37
N LEU A 4 1.55 0.64 -13.73
CA LEU A 4 2.41 1.83 -13.74
C LEU A 4 2.98 2.09 -15.14
N ASP A 5 3.44 1.04 -15.80
CA ASP A 5 4.01 1.14 -17.15
C ASP A 5 2.95 1.62 -18.16
N GLU A 6 1.70 1.17 -18.01
CA GLU A 6 0.56 1.61 -18.81
C GLU A 6 0.24 3.09 -18.62
N ILE A 7 0.15 3.55 -17.37
CA ILE A 7 -0.11 4.96 -17.02
C ILE A 7 1.02 5.87 -17.52
N VAL A 8 2.27 5.45 -17.37
CA VAL A 8 3.44 6.22 -17.84
C VAL A 8 3.43 6.34 -19.36
N THR A 9 3.18 5.25 -20.06
CA THR A 9 3.10 5.25 -21.54
C THR A 9 2.01 6.20 -22.03
N MET A 10 0.81 6.11 -21.44
CA MET A 10 -0.31 6.97 -21.81
C MET A 10 -0.04 8.46 -21.53
N TYR A 11 0.66 8.78 -20.43
CA TYR A 11 1.03 10.17 -20.13
C TYR A 11 2.08 10.72 -21.12
N LEU A 12 3.04 9.89 -21.54
CA LEU A 12 4.04 10.27 -22.56
C LEU A 12 3.38 10.50 -23.93
N ASP A 13 2.43 9.65 -24.33
CA ASP A 13 1.66 9.82 -25.57
C ASP A 13 0.86 11.13 -25.54
N TYR A 14 0.27 11.46 -24.38
CA TYR A 14 -0.40 12.75 -24.18
C TYR A 14 0.58 13.92 -24.35
N ALA A 15 1.76 13.83 -23.73
CA ALA A 15 2.78 14.86 -23.82
C ALA A 15 3.27 15.08 -25.26
N GLU A 16 3.50 13.99 -25.99
CA GLU A 16 3.90 14.01 -27.41
C GLU A 16 2.82 14.67 -28.28
N ARG A 17 1.53 14.40 -28.03
CA ARG A 17 0.43 15.07 -28.74
C ARG A 17 0.37 16.57 -28.46
N GLN A 18 0.68 17.01 -27.24
CA GLN A 18 0.74 18.44 -26.92
C GLN A 18 1.93 19.11 -27.63
N ALA A 19 3.10 18.46 -27.63
CA ALA A 19 4.28 18.95 -28.33
C ALA A 19 4.04 19.06 -29.85
N ARG A 20 3.42 18.05 -30.47
CA ARG A 20 3.04 18.08 -31.90
C ARG A 20 2.05 19.18 -32.28
N ARG A 21 1.32 19.72 -31.31
CA ARG A 21 0.35 20.83 -31.52
C ARG A 21 0.97 22.20 -31.25
N ASP A 22 2.29 22.27 -31.05
CA ASP A 22 3.02 23.48 -30.67
C ASP A 22 2.46 24.17 -29.41
N ASN A 23 1.84 23.39 -28.52
CA ASN A 23 1.36 23.90 -27.23
C ASN A 23 2.55 24.03 -26.29
N VAL A 24 3.06 25.26 -26.16
CA VAL A 24 4.13 25.58 -25.19
C VAL A 24 3.59 25.37 -23.77
N MET A 25 4.25 24.49 -23.01
CA MET A 25 3.95 24.23 -21.61
C MET A 25 5.21 24.30 -20.77
N TYR A 26 5.08 24.89 -19.57
CA TYR A 26 6.17 24.97 -18.61
C TYR A 26 6.13 23.78 -17.65
N MET A 27 7.24 23.53 -16.94
CA MET A 27 7.32 22.42 -15.98
C MET A 27 6.21 22.46 -14.91
N ALA A 28 5.79 23.66 -14.50
CA ALA A 28 4.68 23.84 -13.57
C ALA A 28 3.33 23.37 -14.14
N ASP A 29 3.12 23.52 -15.45
CA ASP A 29 1.88 23.08 -16.13
C ASP A 29 1.86 21.56 -16.25
N TRP A 30 3.01 20.95 -16.52
CA TRP A 30 3.16 19.48 -16.56
C TRP A 30 2.79 18.84 -15.23
N ILE A 31 3.24 19.41 -14.10
CA ILE A 31 2.90 18.93 -12.75
C ILE A 31 1.38 18.97 -12.55
N LYS A 32 0.74 20.11 -12.81
CA LYS A 32 -0.72 20.25 -12.66
C LYS A 32 -1.48 19.27 -13.55
N ARG A 33 -1.03 19.08 -14.80
CA ARG A 33 -1.67 18.13 -15.72
C ARG A 33 -1.46 16.68 -15.30
N LEU A 34 -0.32 16.34 -14.71
CA LEU A 34 -0.07 15.01 -14.18
C LEU A 34 -1.01 14.69 -13.02
N ASP A 35 -1.19 15.61 -12.07
CA ASP A 35 -2.14 15.43 -10.97
C ASP A 35 -3.56 15.19 -11.50
N THR A 36 -4.03 16.03 -12.42
CA THR A 36 -5.34 15.86 -13.05
C THR A 36 -5.44 14.53 -13.82
N PHE A 37 -4.38 14.12 -14.50
CA PHE A 37 -4.32 12.86 -15.24
C PHE A 37 -4.43 11.64 -14.31
N LEU A 38 -3.75 11.65 -13.16
CA LEU A 38 -3.86 10.59 -12.16
C LEU A 38 -5.29 10.50 -11.60
N GLN A 39 -5.90 11.65 -11.27
CA GLN A 39 -7.32 11.69 -10.86
C GLN A 39 -8.26 11.09 -11.91
N PHE A 40 -8.04 11.38 -13.20
CA PHE A 40 -8.87 10.83 -14.29
C PHE A 40 -8.74 9.32 -14.44
N ASN A 41 -7.61 8.74 -14.05
CA ASN A 41 -7.38 7.29 -14.11
C ASN A 41 -7.75 6.59 -12.79
N GLU A 42 -8.49 7.26 -11.90
CA GLU A 42 -8.88 6.76 -10.57
C GLU A 42 -7.67 6.38 -9.68
N GLU A 43 -6.50 6.96 -9.97
CA GLU A 43 -5.29 6.76 -9.19
C GLU A 43 -5.19 7.81 -8.08
N ASP A 44 -4.87 7.35 -6.87
CA ASP A 44 -4.73 8.22 -5.72
C ASP A 44 -3.51 9.13 -5.87
N ILE A 45 -3.76 10.45 -5.91
CA ILE A 45 -2.67 11.42 -5.80
C ILE A 45 -2.15 11.38 -4.37
N LEU A 46 -0.86 11.15 -4.24
CA LEU A 46 -0.15 11.25 -2.98
C LEU A 46 0.03 12.73 -2.57
N ARG A 47 -1.03 13.33 -2.02
CA ARG A 47 -1.08 14.75 -1.61
C ARG A 47 -0.16 15.10 -0.44
N ASP A 48 0.26 14.10 0.33
CA ASP A 48 0.99 14.27 1.59
C ASP A 48 2.35 13.55 1.60
N LYS A 49 3.01 13.48 0.44
CA LYS A 49 4.33 12.84 0.32
C LYS A 49 5.33 13.55 1.26
N GLY A 50 5.77 12.84 2.31
CA GLY A 50 6.71 13.35 3.32
C GLY A 50 6.10 14.01 4.56
N LYS A 51 4.77 14.15 4.65
CA LYS A 51 4.11 14.67 5.87
C LYS A 51 4.13 13.67 7.03
N VAL A 52 4.09 12.38 6.72
CA VAL A 52 4.26 11.32 7.70
C VAL A 52 5.73 10.91 7.69
N THR A 53 6.45 11.34 8.72
CA THR A 53 7.82 10.90 8.93
C THR A 53 7.84 9.42 9.27
N ALA A 54 8.95 8.73 8.98
CA ALA A 54 9.13 7.32 9.34
C ALA A 54 8.87 7.07 10.85
N ALA A 55 9.17 8.04 11.70
CA ALA A 55 8.90 7.98 13.14
C ALA A 55 7.39 7.94 13.46
N ILE A 56 6.57 8.76 12.78
CA ILE A 56 5.12 8.77 12.97
C ILE A 56 4.51 7.46 12.45
N ALA A 57 4.96 6.98 11.29
CA ALA A 57 4.52 5.69 10.75
C ALA A 57 4.87 4.52 11.69
N LYS A 58 6.07 4.52 12.27
CA LYS A 58 6.51 3.52 13.24
C LYS A 58 5.66 3.54 14.51
N ALA A 59 5.44 4.73 15.10
CA ALA A 59 4.63 4.87 16.30
C ALA A 59 3.17 4.44 16.06
N PHE A 60 2.62 4.72 14.86
CA PHE A 60 1.30 4.26 14.48
C PHE A 60 1.24 2.73 14.34
N ALA A 61 2.22 2.12 13.67
CA ALA A 61 2.32 0.68 13.53
C ALA A 61 2.47 -0.04 14.88
N GLU A 62 3.31 0.48 15.79
CA GLU A 62 3.47 -0.06 17.15
C GLU A 62 2.16 0.03 17.95
N LYS A 63 1.44 1.15 17.83
CA LYS A 63 0.13 1.34 18.50
C LYS A 63 -0.93 0.34 18.00
N GLU A 64 -1.04 0.13 16.69
CA GLU A 64 -1.98 -0.83 16.14
C GLU A 64 -1.55 -2.28 16.43
N PHE A 65 -0.24 -2.56 16.43
CA PHE A 65 0.30 -3.86 16.81
C PHE A 65 -0.03 -4.22 18.26
N GLU A 66 0.05 -3.28 19.19
CA GLU A 66 -0.29 -3.52 20.59
C GLU A 66 -1.76 -3.94 20.79
N LYS A 67 -2.68 -3.32 20.03
CA LYS A 67 -4.09 -3.73 20.03
C LYS A 67 -4.26 -5.15 19.48
N PHE A 68 -3.55 -5.45 18.39
CA PHE A 68 -3.60 -6.77 17.76
C PHE A 68 -2.97 -7.85 18.65
N ARG A 69 -1.87 -7.55 19.34
CA ARG A 69 -1.17 -8.49 20.23
C ARG A 69 -2.08 -9.02 21.34
N VAL A 70 -2.88 -8.15 21.95
CA VAL A 70 -3.85 -8.56 22.99
C VAL A 70 -4.89 -9.55 22.44
N LEU A 71 -5.33 -9.37 21.19
CA LEU A 71 -6.24 -10.30 20.52
C LEU A 71 -5.55 -11.61 20.14
N GLN A 72 -4.30 -11.52 19.66
CA GLN A 72 -3.48 -12.67 19.32
C GLN A 72 -3.20 -13.53 20.56
N ASP A 73 -2.80 -12.94 21.68
CA ASP A 73 -2.51 -13.67 22.93
C ASP A 73 -3.72 -14.46 23.44
N ARG A 74 -4.94 -13.91 23.28
CA ARG A 74 -6.19 -14.59 23.66
C ARG A 74 -6.51 -15.80 22.77
N THR A 75 -6.07 -15.77 21.52
CA THR A 75 -6.32 -16.82 20.53
C THR A 75 -5.10 -17.70 20.28
N TYR A 76 -3.99 -17.39 20.94
CA TYR A 76 -2.73 -18.08 20.77
C TYR A 76 -2.83 -19.47 21.38
N ARG A 77 -2.84 -20.48 20.52
CA ARG A 77 -2.59 -21.87 20.89
C ARG A 77 -1.16 -22.22 20.52
N SER A 78 -0.32 -22.41 21.54
CA SER A 78 1.06 -22.82 21.35
C SER A 78 1.11 -24.14 20.57
N ASN A 79 2.14 -24.30 19.75
CA ASN A 79 2.39 -25.57 19.07
C ASN A 79 2.59 -26.71 20.08
N PHE A 80 3.08 -26.39 21.29
CA PHE A 80 3.16 -27.33 22.39
C PHE A 80 1.76 -27.76 22.89
N ASP A 81 0.84 -26.80 23.07
CA ASP A 81 -0.54 -27.11 23.48
C ASP A 81 -1.26 -27.97 22.44
N ARG A 82 -0.98 -27.73 21.15
CA ARG A 82 -1.49 -28.57 20.06
C ARG A 82 -0.90 -29.99 20.10
N LEU A 83 0.39 -30.13 20.38
CA LEU A 83 1.05 -31.42 20.52
C LEU A 83 0.51 -32.21 21.71
N VAL A 84 0.38 -31.58 22.88
CA VAL A 84 -0.18 -32.21 24.08
C VAL A 84 -1.64 -32.61 23.87
N ALA A 85 -2.44 -31.77 23.21
CA ALA A 85 -3.82 -32.12 22.86
C ALA A 85 -3.89 -33.31 21.89
N LYS A 86 -2.93 -33.41 20.95
CA LYS A 86 -2.84 -34.52 20.01
C LYS A 86 -2.46 -35.83 20.71
N THR A 87 -1.44 -35.80 21.57
CA THR A 87 -1.02 -36.98 22.36
C THR A 87 -2.12 -37.44 23.31
N LYS A 88 -2.79 -36.51 24.01
CA LYS A 88 -3.94 -36.86 24.85
C LYS A 88 -5.10 -37.43 24.04
N ALA A 89 -5.34 -36.97 22.81
CA ALA A 89 -6.40 -37.53 21.96
C ALA A 89 -6.07 -38.96 21.51
N GLU A 90 -4.80 -39.28 21.30
CA GLU A 90 -4.30 -40.62 20.94
C GLU A 90 -4.42 -41.60 22.12
N ASP A 91 -4.15 -41.16 23.36
CA ASP A 91 -4.28 -41.97 24.60
C ASP A 91 -5.73 -42.32 24.98
N ILE A 92 -6.75 -41.63 24.46
CA ILE A 92 -8.18 -41.90 24.76
C ILE A 92 -8.78 -42.91 23.74
N THR A 93 -8.02 -43.26 22.71
CA THR A 93 -8.43 -44.18 21.63
C THR A 93 -7.84 -45.59 21.74
N GLU A 94 -7.03 -45.86 22.77
CA GLU A 94 -6.54 -47.20 23.17
C GLU A 94 -7.24 -47.67 24.46
#